data_AF-A0A232LPE2-F1
#
_entry.id   AF-A0A232LPE2-F1
#
_cell.length_a   1.000
_cell.length_b   1.000
_cell.length_c   1.000
_cell.angle_alpha   90.00
_cell.angle_beta   90.00
_cell.angle_gamma   90.00
#
_symmetry.space_group_name_H-M   'P 1'
#
loop_
_entity.id
_entity.type
_entity.pdbx_description
1 polymer ?
#
loop_
_entity_poly.entity_id
_entity_poly.type
_entity_poly.pdbx_seq_one_letter_code
_entity_poly.pdbx_strand_id
1 'polypeptide(L)'
;MCEGEFESMKALNSVISTIAPQPWAWGKCKNEESYFMIVDFREVGEQPPEPIKFTAQLAELHKKSVSPTGKFGFNFPHHNLPRHHHPDHRCVGGLLGEPFVFDAGSFYGHNEYDVGNWRAPRLSLVYMRHYKRNFAVSEPEDDWDGRNLLYSLRFNIGTAILIPGCNQREVVFEDMKELCRTYCPDDWRNFTQGLREDGEEEEVV
;
A
#
# COMPACT_ATOMS: atom_id res chain seq x y z
N MET A 1 -4.78 17.47 -4.95
CA MET A 1 -4.68 16.10 -5.52
C MET A 1 -3.51 16.02 -6.50
N CYS A 2 -3.51 16.79 -7.58
CA CYS A 2 -2.40 16.79 -8.57
C CYS A 2 -1.04 17.20 -7.98
N GLU A 3 -0.98 18.21 -7.10
CA GLU A 3 0.27 18.62 -6.44
C GLU A 3 0.95 17.49 -5.67
N GLY A 4 0.18 16.77 -4.84
CA GLY A 4 0.72 15.67 -4.05
C GLY A 4 1.23 14.52 -4.91
N GLU A 5 0.53 14.20 -6.00
CA GLU A 5 0.98 13.16 -6.93
C GLU A 5 2.23 13.59 -7.69
N PHE A 6 2.29 14.85 -8.14
CA PHE A 6 3.45 15.45 -8.79
C PHE A 6 4.70 15.38 -7.89
N GLU A 7 4.60 15.83 -6.63
CA GLU A 7 5.73 15.80 -5.70
C GLU A 7 6.12 14.36 -5.30
N SER A 8 5.16 13.43 -5.27
CA SER A 8 5.43 12.00 -5.07
C SER A 8 6.25 11.41 -6.22
N MET A 9 5.81 11.61 -7.47
CA MET A 9 6.53 11.14 -8.65
C MET A 9 7.92 11.79 -8.77
N LYS A 10 8.05 13.05 -8.38
CA LYS A 10 9.34 13.75 -8.36
C LYS A 10 10.29 13.15 -7.32
N ALA A 11 9.80 12.84 -6.12
CA ALA A 11 10.59 12.20 -5.08
C ALA A 11 10.99 10.75 -5.44
N LEU A 12 10.13 10.02 -6.13
CA LEU A 12 10.48 8.69 -6.65
C LEU A 12 11.57 8.77 -7.73
N ASN A 13 11.39 9.66 -8.72
CA ASN A 13 12.34 9.84 -9.82
C ASN A 13 13.69 10.40 -9.38
N SER A 14 13.78 11.11 -8.25
CA SER A 14 15.07 11.55 -7.71
C SER A 14 15.91 10.41 -7.12
N VAL A 15 15.29 9.27 -6.79
CA VAL A 15 15.97 8.08 -6.28
C VAL A 15 16.23 7.06 -7.41
N ILE A 16 15.20 6.78 -8.21
CA ILE A 16 15.29 5.91 -9.40
C ILE A 16 14.56 6.61 -10.54
N SER A 17 15.30 7.18 -11.50
CA SER A 17 14.75 8.04 -12.57
C SER A 17 13.81 7.35 -13.57
N THR A 18 13.64 6.04 -13.50
CA THR A 18 12.77 5.27 -14.40
C THR A 18 11.58 4.65 -13.68
N ILE A 19 11.46 4.85 -12.36
CA ILE A 19 10.44 4.15 -11.57
C ILE A 19 9.03 4.71 -11.79
N ALA A 20 8.90 5.96 -12.26
CA ALA A 20 7.63 6.57 -12.60
C ALA A 20 7.81 7.46 -13.85
N PRO A 21 6.75 7.79 -14.60
CA PRO A 21 6.83 8.82 -15.63
C PRO A 21 7.40 10.13 -15.08
N GLN A 22 8.28 10.81 -15.83
CA GLN A 22 8.84 12.08 -15.36
C GLN A 22 7.72 13.12 -15.23
N PRO A 23 7.50 13.71 -14.04
CA PRO A 23 6.56 14.81 -13.91
C PRO A 23 7.20 16.13 -14.37
N TRP A 24 6.47 16.89 -15.19
CA TRP A 24 6.93 18.15 -15.79
C TRP A 24 6.22 19.38 -15.22
N ALA A 25 4.90 19.32 -15.08
CA ALA A 25 4.12 20.42 -14.54
C ALA A 25 2.80 19.95 -13.91
N TRP A 26 2.23 20.77 -13.04
CA TRP A 26 0.85 20.65 -12.60
C TRP A 26 0.26 22.05 -12.38
N GLY A 27 -1.06 22.18 -12.36
CA GLY A 27 -1.69 23.47 -12.08
C GLY A 27 -3.22 23.45 -12.08
N LYS A 28 -3.82 24.58 -11.70
CA LYS A 28 -5.28 24.82 -11.79
C LYS A 28 -5.63 25.37 -13.18
N CYS A 29 -6.70 24.86 -13.78
CA CYS A 29 -7.25 25.39 -15.02
C CYS A 29 -7.84 26.79 -14.80
N LYS A 30 -7.64 27.72 -15.73
CA LYS A 30 -7.98 29.15 -15.52
C LYS A 30 -9.48 29.40 -15.28
N ASN A 31 -10.34 28.66 -15.97
CA ASN A 31 -11.78 28.93 -16.03
C ASN A 31 -12.63 27.81 -15.41
N GLU A 32 -12.01 26.85 -14.74
CA GLU A 32 -12.69 25.68 -14.19
C GLU A 32 -12.11 25.32 -12.82
N GLU A 33 -12.93 24.68 -11.98
CA GLU A 33 -12.49 24.05 -10.74
C GLU A 33 -11.80 22.69 -11.02
N SER A 34 -10.93 22.69 -12.04
CA SER A 34 -10.22 21.54 -12.59
C SER A 34 -8.71 21.74 -12.42
N TYR A 35 -7.97 20.64 -12.32
CA TYR A 35 -6.52 20.64 -12.21
C TYR A 35 -5.91 19.73 -13.28
N PHE A 36 -4.69 20.02 -13.71
CA PHE A 36 -3.95 19.21 -14.67
C PHE A 36 -2.59 18.79 -14.10
N MET A 37 -2.05 17.72 -14.67
CA MET A 37 -0.68 17.27 -14.49
C MET A 37 -0.13 16.86 -15.86
N ILE A 38 1.13 17.20 -16.13
CA ILE A 38 1.86 16.85 -17.34
C ILE A 38 3.01 15.95 -16.92
N VAL A 39 3.03 14.74 -17.46
CA VAL A 39 4.04 13.72 -17.21
C VAL A 39 4.48 13.09 -18.54
N ASP A 40 5.60 12.37 -18.54
CA ASP A 40 5.99 11.55 -19.69
C ASP A 40 4.87 10.60 -20.12
N PHE A 41 4.69 10.45 -21.43
CA PHE A 41 3.94 9.33 -21.96
C PHE A 41 4.81 8.06 -21.89
N ARG A 42 4.27 7.00 -21.30
CA ARG A 42 4.92 5.68 -21.20
C ARG A 42 3.99 4.63 -21.79
N GLU A 43 4.51 3.80 -22.70
CA GLU A 43 3.74 2.69 -23.26
C GLU A 43 3.66 1.54 -22.25
N VAL A 44 2.43 1.17 -21.89
CA VAL A 44 2.13 0.06 -20.98
C VAL A 44 2.12 -1.23 -21.78
N GLY A 45 2.99 -2.18 -21.41
CA GLY A 45 3.05 -3.51 -22.00
C GLY A 45 2.23 -4.53 -21.22
N GLU A 46 2.65 -4.82 -19.99
CA GLU A 46 2.03 -5.86 -19.15
C GLU A 46 1.53 -5.30 -17.82
N GLN A 47 0.41 -5.86 -17.35
CA GLN A 47 -0.17 -5.53 -16.06
C GLN A 47 -0.76 -6.80 -15.43
N PRO A 48 -0.27 -7.25 -14.25
CA PRO A 48 0.78 -6.63 -13.43
C PRO A 48 2.21 -6.82 -14.01
N PRO A 49 3.23 -6.07 -13.54
CA PRO A 49 4.60 -6.19 -14.05
C PRO A 49 5.26 -7.52 -13.66
N GLU A 50 6.29 -7.94 -14.40
CA GLU A 50 7.07 -9.15 -14.08
C GLU A 50 7.60 -9.11 -12.62
N PRO A 51 7.30 -10.12 -11.79
CA PRO A 51 7.60 -10.09 -10.36
C PRO A 51 9.06 -9.92 -9.97
N ILE A 52 10.00 -10.58 -10.67
CA ILE A 52 11.41 -10.54 -10.31
C ILE A 52 11.96 -9.12 -10.51
N LYS A 53 11.73 -8.53 -11.70
CA LYS A 53 12.20 -7.19 -12.04
C LYS A 53 11.56 -6.13 -11.14
N PHE A 54 10.24 -6.19 -10.94
CA PHE A 54 9.53 -5.20 -10.15
C PHE A 54 9.99 -5.19 -8.69
N THR A 55 10.08 -6.37 -8.07
CA THR A 55 10.48 -6.46 -6.66
C THR A 55 11.95 -6.12 -6.43
N ALA A 56 12.82 -6.38 -7.41
CA ALA A 56 14.22 -5.93 -7.37
C ALA A 56 14.31 -4.40 -7.40
N GLN A 57 13.59 -3.74 -8.31
CA GLN A 57 13.56 -2.28 -8.41
C GLN A 57 12.93 -1.63 -7.17
N LEU A 58 11.84 -2.21 -6.63
CA LEU A 58 11.22 -1.72 -5.41
C LEU A 58 12.16 -1.85 -4.20
N ALA A 59 12.85 -2.98 -4.06
CA ALA A 59 13.85 -3.16 -3.02
C ALA A 59 15.04 -2.18 -3.17
N GLU A 60 15.46 -1.91 -4.40
CA GLU A 60 16.48 -0.89 -4.69
C GLU A 60 16.01 0.51 -4.27
N LEU A 61 14.75 0.87 -4.57
CA LEU A 61 14.15 2.14 -4.13
C LEU A 61 14.22 2.25 -2.61
N HIS A 62 13.76 1.22 -1.90
CA HIS A 62 13.72 1.21 -0.43
C HIS A 62 15.12 1.31 0.19
N LYS A 63 16.15 0.76 -0.45
CA LYS A 63 17.55 0.84 0.03
C LYS A 63 18.17 2.21 -0.21
N LYS A 64 17.84 2.86 -1.33
CA LYS A 64 18.43 4.14 -1.72
C LYS A 64 17.68 5.35 -1.14
N SER A 65 16.40 5.19 -0.83
CA SER A 65 15.56 6.25 -0.30
C SER A 65 15.92 6.57 1.15
N VAL A 66 16.17 7.85 1.43
CA VAL A 66 16.47 8.35 2.78
C VAL A 66 15.62 9.58 3.03
N SER A 67 14.90 9.59 4.16
CA SER A 67 14.11 10.75 4.57
C SER A 67 15.01 11.97 4.77
N PRO A 68 14.76 13.10 4.08
CA PRO A 68 15.54 14.33 4.26
C PRO A 68 15.50 14.88 5.69
N THR A 69 14.48 14.49 6.47
CA THR A 69 14.29 14.93 7.85
C THR A 69 14.67 13.85 8.88
N GLY A 70 15.00 12.64 8.42
CA GLY A 70 15.15 11.47 9.28
C GLY A 70 13.85 11.00 9.96
N LYS A 71 12.69 11.52 9.55
CA LYS A 71 11.37 11.20 10.13
C LYS A 71 10.46 10.53 9.12
N PHE A 72 9.44 9.82 9.63
CA PHE A 72 8.33 9.32 8.82
C PHE A 72 7.42 10.45 8.33
N GLY A 73 6.74 10.20 7.21
CA GLY A 73 5.79 11.11 6.57
C GLY A 73 6.32 11.73 5.29
N PHE A 74 5.62 12.76 4.81
CA PHE A 74 5.99 13.52 3.62
C PHE A 74 5.60 14.99 3.80
N ASN A 75 6.31 15.89 3.11
CA ASN A 75 6.15 17.34 3.32
C ASN A 75 4.89 17.93 2.67
N PHE A 76 4.16 17.13 1.91
CA PHE A 76 2.93 17.54 1.22
C PHE A 76 1.75 16.69 1.71
N PRO A 77 0.57 17.29 1.92
CA PRO A 77 -0.62 16.51 2.20
C PRO A 77 -1.04 15.74 0.94
N HIS A 78 -0.96 14.41 1.00
CA HIS A 78 -1.47 13.53 -0.05
C HIS A 78 -2.85 13.02 0.33
N HIS A 79 -3.75 12.94 -0.66
CA HIS A 79 -4.92 12.08 -0.53
C HIS A 79 -4.50 10.65 -0.87
N ASN A 80 -3.97 9.93 0.13
CA ASN A 80 -3.68 8.49 0.05
C ASN A 80 -4.92 7.63 0.29
N LEU A 81 -6.13 8.17 0.03
CA LEU A 81 -7.28 7.28 -0.11
C LEU A 81 -6.94 6.33 -1.26
N PRO A 82 -7.13 5.01 -1.12
CA PRO A 82 -7.21 4.19 -2.32
C PRO A 82 -8.20 4.90 -3.26
N ARG A 83 -7.90 4.96 -4.55
CA ARG A 83 -8.91 5.49 -5.48
C ARG A 83 -9.74 4.30 -5.93
N HIS A 84 -10.79 4.54 -6.72
CA HIS A 84 -11.62 3.49 -7.32
C HIS A 84 -10.85 2.57 -8.31
N HIS A 85 -9.52 2.56 -8.26
CA HIS A 85 -8.64 1.71 -9.03
C HIS A 85 -7.87 0.83 -8.07
N HIS A 86 -8.01 -0.48 -8.26
CA HIS A 86 -7.26 -1.48 -7.51
C HIS A 86 -5.76 -1.15 -7.50
N PRO A 87 -5.05 -1.38 -6.39
CA PRO A 87 -3.65 -0.96 -6.21
C PRO A 87 -2.63 -1.69 -7.09
N ASP A 88 -3.02 -2.76 -7.80
CA ASP A 88 -2.28 -3.42 -8.88
C ASP A 88 -2.30 -2.59 -10.19
N HIS A 89 -3.32 -1.75 -10.40
CA HIS A 89 -3.39 -0.89 -11.58
C HIS A 89 -2.30 0.17 -11.65
N ARG A 90 -1.61 0.40 -10.52
CA ARG A 90 -0.57 1.42 -10.40
C ARG A 90 0.79 0.94 -10.85
N CYS A 91 1.06 -0.36 -10.85
CA CYS A 91 2.35 -0.90 -11.27
C CYS A 91 2.18 -1.57 -12.62
N VAL A 92 3.08 -1.30 -13.55
CA VAL A 92 3.02 -1.83 -14.92
C VAL A 92 4.41 -2.16 -15.43
N GLY A 93 4.50 -3.11 -16.36
CA GLY A 93 5.68 -3.32 -17.17
C GLY A 93 5.58 -2.51 -18.46
N GLY A 94 6.65 -1.81 -18.82
CA GLY A 94 6.79 -1.21 -20.15
C GLY A 94 6.95 -2.26 -21.24
N LEU A 95 6.95 -1.83 -22.50
CA LEU A 95 7.13 -2.74 -23.63
C LEU A 95 8.47 -3.50 -23.60
N LEU A 96 9.50 -2.93 -22.97
CA LEU A 96 10.80 -3.59 -22.82
C LEU A 96 10.87 -4.39 -21.50
N GLY A 97 9.74 -4.52 -20.80
CA GLY A 97 9.58 -5.25 -19.56
C GLY A 97 10.20 -4.56 -18.34
N GLU A 98 10.47 -3.25 -18.42
CA GLU A 98 10.90 -2.42 -17.31
C GLU A 98 9.69 -2.03 -16.44
N PRO A 99 9.75 -2.26 -15.12
CA PRO A 99 8.65 -1.89 -14.24
C PRO A 99 8.65 -0.37 -13.97
N PHE A 100 7.46 0.21 -13.89
CA PHE A 100 7.23 1.57 -13.41
C PHE A 100 5.85 1.71 -12.75
N VAL A 101 5.66 2.82 -12.03
CA VAL A 101 4.47 3.11 -11.22
C VAL A 101 3.75 4.41 -11.62
N PHE A 102 2.42 4.40 -11.53
CA PHE A 102 1.50 5.52 -11.68
C PHE A 102 0.78 5.82 -10.36
N ASP A 103 0.06 6.95 -10.30
CA ASP A 103 -0.77 7.36 -9.16
C ASP A 103 -0.01 7.30 -7.81
N ALA A 104 1.20 7.86 -7.81
CA ALA A 104 2.10 7.81 -6.67
C ALA A 104 1.57 8.61 -5.48
N GLY A 105 1.65 8.00 -4.30
CA GLY A 105 1.24 8.57 -3.02
C GLY A 105 2.35 8.39 -1.98
N SER A 106 3.50 9.00 -2.25
CA SER A 106 4.76 8.71 -1.57
C SER A 106 4.81 9.28 -0.17
N PHE A 107 5.46 8.54 0.74
CA PHE A 107 5.87 9.03 2.04
C PHE A 107 7.04 8.19 2.54
N TYR A 108 7.81 8.72 3.49
CA TYR A 108 8.86 7.96 4.17
C TYR A 108 8.22 7.13 5.29
N GLY A 109 8.40 5.81 5.24
CA GLY A 109 7.82 4.88 6.19
C GLY A 109 8.63 3.60 6.28
N HIS A 110 8.08 2.63 7.01
CA HIS A 110 8.67 1.30 7.06
C HIS A 110 8.50 0.59 5.72
N ASN A 111 9.56 0.00 5.19
CA ASN A 111 9.59 -0.64 3.87
C ASN A 111 8.57 -1.79 3.74
N GLU A 112 8.23 -2.46 4.83
CA GLU A 112 7.27 -3.57 4.84
C GLU A 112 5.82 -3.10 4.66
N TYR A 113 5.54 -1.82 4.86
CA TYR A 113 4.24 -1.21 4.62
C TYR A 113 3.81 -1.37 3.16
N ASP A 114 4.71 -1.08 2.21
CA ASP A 114 4.42 -1.08 0.77
C ASP A 114 4.07 -2.49 0.26
N VAL A 115 4.60 -3.52 0.92
CA VAL A 115 4.33 -4.93 0.57
C VAL A 115 3.14 -5.53 1.32
N GLY A 116 2.57 -4.83 2.29
CA GLY A 116 1.38 -5.26 3.06
C GLY A 116 0.15 -5.48 2.18
N ASN A 117 0.01 -4.68 1.12
CA ASN A 117 -1.10 -4.83 0.18
C ASN A 117 -1.06 -6.17 -0.59
N TRP A 118 0.10 -6.82 -0.73
CA TRP A 118 0.23 -8.09 -1.46
C TRP A 118 -0.37 -9.31 -0.74
N ARG A 119 -0.84 -9.18 0.51
CA ARG A 119 -1.58 -10.25 1.21
C ARG A 119 -2.98 -10.49 0.65
N ALA A 120 -3.52 -9.48 0.00
CA ALA A 120 -4.79 -9.55 -0.66
C ALA A 120 -4.90 -10.76 -1.61
N PRO A 121 -6.01 -11.52 -1.64
CA PRO A 121 -6.18 -12.63 -2.57
C PRO A 121 -6.02 -12.25 -4.05
N ARG A 122 -6.26 -10.97 -4.36
CA ARG A 122 -6.07 -10.36 -5.69
C ARG A 122 -4.61 -10.13 -6.06
N LEU A 123 -3.67 -10.27 -5.12
CA LEU A 123 -2.25 -10.04 -5.31
C LEU A 123 -1.47 -11.30 -5.00
N SER A 124 -0.43 -11.54 -5.79
CA SER A 124 0.32 -12.79 -5.73
C SER A 124 1.38 -12.75 -4.63
N LEU A 125 1.37 -13.75 -3.74
CA LEU A 125 2.46 -14.03 -2.79
C LEU A 125 3.82 -14.20 -3.49
N VAL A 126 3.84 -14.40 -4.81
CA VAL A 126 5.05 -14.37 -5.64
C VAL A 126 5.83 -13.06 -5.47
N TYR A 127 5.18 -11.89 -5.49
CA TYR A 127 5.87 -10.61 -5.31
C TYR A 127 6.52 -10.51 -3.92
N MET A 128 5.81 -10.91 -2.87
CA MET A 128 6.37 -10.91 -1.52
C MET A 128 7.60 -11.83 -1.41
N ARG A 129 7.54 -13.03 -2.02
CA ARG A 129 8.69 -13.95 -2.04
C ARG A 129 9.90 -13.37 -2.77
N HIS A 130 9.72 -12.71 -3.91
CA HIS A 130 10.83 -12.10 -4.63
C HIS A 130 11.37 -10.85 -3.94
N TYR A 131 10.52 -10.04 -3.32
CA TYR A 131 10.97 -8.89 -2.54
C TYR A 131 11.86 -9.30 -1.35
N LYS A 132 11.47 -10.34 -0.60
CA LYS A 132 12.29 -10.89 0.50
C LYS A 132 13.68 -11.38 0.08
N ARG A 133 13.87 -11.76 -1.20
CA ARG A 133 15.20 -12.11 -1.73
C ARG A 133 16.09 -10.89 -1.96
N ASN A 134 15.49 -9.72 -2.14
CA ASN A 134 16.18 -8.48 -2.45
C ASN A 134 16.32 -7.55 -1.24
N PHE A 135 15.44 -7.63 -0.23
CA PHE A 135 15.47 -6.80 0.97
C PHE A 135 15.32 -7.68 2.21
N ALA A 136 16.25 -7.56 3.17
CA ALA A 136 16.24 -8.35 4.40
C ALA A 136 14.98 -8.06 5.24
N VAL A 137 14.42 -9.11 5.83
CA VAL A 137 13.29 -8.99 6.76
C VAL A 137 13.73 -8.12 7.94
N SER A 138 12.87 -7.19 8.39
CA SER A 138 13.21 -6.36 9.55
C SER A 138 13.12 -7.19 10.82
N GLU A 139 13.98 -6.90 11.79
CA GLU A 139 13.85 -7.47 13.12
C GLU A 139 12.58 -6.98 13.84
N PRO A 140 11.93 -7.84 14.65
CA PRO A 140 12.18 -9.28 14.78
C PRO A 140 11.67 -10.05 13.55
N GLU A 141 12.48 -10.95 12.98
CA GLU A 141 12.13 -11.63 11.73
C GLU A 141 10.86 -12.48 11.83
N ASP A 142 10.65 -13.14 12.97
CA ASP A 142 9.50 -14.01 13.23
C ASP A 142 8.16 -13.24 13.24
N ASP A 143 8.18 -11.92 13.45
CA ASP A 143 6.99 -11.05 13.45
C ASP A 143 6.63 -10.50 12.07
N TRP A 144 7.37 -10.85 11.01
CA TRP A 144 7.10 -10.35 9.66
C TRP A 144 5.63 -10.53 9.26
N ASP A 145 5.06 -11.72 9.49
CA ASP A 145 3.71 -12.01 9.04
C ASP A 145 2.66 -11.20 9.79
N GLY A 146 2.85 -10.96 11.10
CA GLY A 146 1.99 -10.08 11.88
C GLY A 146 2.09 -8.61 11.47
N ARG A 147 3.30 -8.09 11.24
CA ARG A 147 3.49 -6.72 10.74
C ARG A 147 2.87 -6.53 9.36
N ASN A 148 3.08 -7.50 8.47
CA ASN A 148 2.53 -7.44 7.13
C ASN A 148 0.99 -7.55 7.13
N LEU A 149 0.40 -8.36 8.03
CA LEU A 149 -1.04 -8.40 8.26
C LEU A 149 -1.56 -7.05 8.76
N LEU A 150 -0.90 -6.46 9.75
CA LEU A 150 -1.22 -5.12 10.28
C LEU A 150 -1.16 -4.05 9.17
N TYR A 151 -0.11 -4.03 8.36
CA TYR A 151 0.00 -3.07 7.24
C TYR A 151 -1.06 -3.30 6.16
N SER A 152 -1.48 -4.55 5.93
CA SER A 152 -2.53 -4.87 4.97
C SER A 152 -3.88 -4.22 5.31
N LEU A 153 -4.17 -4.04 6.61
CA LEU A 153 -5.43 -3.45 7.10
C LEU A 153 -5.66 -2.06 6.50
N ARG A 154 -4.60 -1.25 6.35
CA ARG A 154 -4.73 0.11 5.80
C ARG A 154 -5.24 0.11 4.36
N PHE A 155 -4.87 -0.88 3.57
CA PHE A 155 -5.35 -1.04 2.20
C PHE A 155 -6.76 -1.60 2.18
N ASN A 156 -7.01 -2.64 2.99
CA ASN A 156 -8.30 -3.31 3.07
C ASN A 156 -9.41 -2.38 3.62
N ILE A 157 -9.15 -1.62 4.69
CA ILE A 157 -10.08 -0.59 5.21
C ILE A 157 -10.37 0.44 4.14
N GLY A 158 -9.35 0.87 3.41
CA GLY A 158 -9.51 1.80 2.31
C GLY A 158 -10.47 1.24 1.25
N THR A 159 -10.22 0.03 0.76
CA THR A 159 -11.12 -0.66 -0.19
C THR A 159 -12.56 -0.75 0.34
N ALA A 160 -12.75 -1.06 1.62
CA ALA A 160 -14.06 -1.13 2.26
C ALA A 160 -14.83 0.22 2.30
N ILE A 161 -14.11 1.34 2.31
CA ILE A 161 -14.71 2.69 2.27
C ILE A 161 -15.10 3.08 0.85
N LEU A 162 -14.30 2.70 -0.15
CA LEU A 162 -14.39 3.25 -1.50
C LEU A 162 -15.16 2.37 -2.49
N ILE A 163 -15.31 1.09 -2.19
CA ILE A 163 -16.00 0.15 -3.07
C ILE A 163 -17.28 -0.28 -2.35
N PRO A 164 -18.42 0.38 -2.64
CA PRO A 164 -19.72 -0.03 -2.11
C PRO A 164 -20.01 -1.49 -2.47
N GLY A 165 -20.46 -2.27 -1.49
CA GLY A 165 -20.84 -3.67 -1.68
C GLY A 165 -19.68 -4.68 -1.70
N CYS A 166 -18.42 -4.28 -1.50
CA CYS A 166 -17.34 -5.24 -1.29
C CYS A 166 -17.42 -5.92 0.09
N ASN A 167 -16.93 -7.15 0.19
CA ASN A 167 -16.86 -7.95 1.42
C ASN A 167 -15.59 -7.68 2.25
N GLN A 168 -14.97 -6.51 2.06
CA GLN A 168 -13.66 -6.23 2.65
C GLN A 168 -13.78 -5.87 4.15
N ARG A 169 -14.97 -5.47 4.62
CA ARG A 169 -15.23 -5.18 6.04
C ARG A 169 -15.09 -6.44 6.89
N GLU A 170 -15.67 -7.56 6.44
CA GLU A 170 -15.57 -8.84 7.13
C GLU A 170 -14.12 -9.31 7.20
N VAL A 171 -13.38 -9.21 6.09
CA VAL A 171 -11.95 -9.58 6.05
C VAL A 171 -11.13 -8.73 7.01
N VAL A 172 -11.34 -7.41 7.04
CA VAL A 172 -10.67 -6.51 8.00
C VAL A 172 -10.97 -6.94 9.44
N PHE A 173 -12.21 -7.28 9.74
CA PHE A 173 -12.62 -7.71 11.07
C PHE A 173 -11.94 -9.03 11.48
N GLU A 174 -11.90 -10.03 10.59
CA GLU A 174 -11.17 -11.28 10.85
C GLU A 174 -9.67 -11.06 11.05
N ASP A 175 -9.04 -10.24 10.21
CA ASP A 175 -7.62 -9.91 10.31
C ASP A 175 -7.30 -9.18 11.64
N MET A 176 -8.17 -8.28 12.09
CA MET A 176 -8.04 -7.61 13.39
C MET A 176 -8.16 -8.60 14.56
N LYS A 177 -9.10 -9.55 14.49
CA LYS A 177 -9.22 -10.61 15.51
C LYS A 177 -7.96 -11.46 15.59
N GLU A 178 -7.37 -11.81 14.45
CA GLU A 178 -6.12 -12.58 14.40
C GLU A 178 -4.96 -11.83 15.05
N LEU A 179 -4.83 -10.53 14.77
CA LEU A 179 -3.82 -9.67 15.41
C LEU A 179 -4.04 -9.59 16.93
N CYS A 180 -5.27 -9.37 17.38
CA CYS A 180 -5.58 -9.32 18.82
C CYS A 180 -5.30 -10.67 19.49
N ARG A 181 -5.69 -11.79 18.88
CA ARG A 181 -5.42 -13.13 19.41
C ARG A 181 -3.93 -13.40 19.57
N THR A 182 -3.13 -12.95 18.60
CA THR A 182 -1.68 -13.21 18.56
C THR A 182 -0.90 -12.30 19.51
N TYR A 183 -1.20 -10.99 19.48
CA TYR A 183 -0.38 -9.97 20.17
C TYR A 183 -0.99 -9.44 21.46
N CYS A 184 -2.30 -9.62 21.67
CA CYS A 184 -3.04 -9.20 22.87
C CYS A 184 -3.90 -10.36 23.44
N PRO A 185 -3.32 -11.52 23.75
CA PRO A 185 -4.09 -12.74 24.08
C PRO A 185 -4.95 -12.61 25.34
N ASP A 186 -4.56 -11.75 26.29
CA ASP A 186 -5.34 -11.50 27.51
C ASP A 186 -6.58 -10.65 27.21
N ASP A 187 -6.42 -9.55 26.48
CA ASP A 187 -7.54 -8.71 26.03
C ASP A 187 -8.50 -9.50 25.14
N TRP A 188 -7.97 -10.34 24.26
CA TRP A 188 -8.76 -11.24 23.42
C TRP A 188 -9.59 -12.21 24.26
N ARG A 189 -9.00 -12.83 25.29
CA ARG A 189 -9.72 -13.74 26.20
C ARG A 189 -10.86 -13.01 26.91
N ASN A 190 -10.60 -11.85 27.49
CA ASN A 190 -11.61 -11.04 28.18
C ASN A 190 -12.77 -10.65 27.25
N PHE A 191 -12.45 -10.20 26.03
CA PHE A 191 -13.45 -9.87 25.02
C PHE A 191 -14.35 -11.07 24.66
N THR A 192 -13.75 -12.24 24.43
CA THR A 192 -14.52 -13.45 24.09
C THR A 192 -15.32 -14.03 25.26
N GLN A 193 -14.93 -13.76 26.50
CA GLN A 193 -15.71 -14.12 27.69
C GLN A 193 -16.93 -13.21 27.83
N GLY A 194 -16.78 -11.89 27.68
CA GLY A 194 -17.91 -10.95 27.70
C GLY A 194 -18.96 -11.25 26.63
N LEU A 195 -18.55 -11.62 25.40
CA LEU A 195 -19.49 -12.04 24.35
C LEU A 195 -20.29 -13.31 24.69
N ARG A 196 -19.76 -14.20 25.52
CA ARG A 196 -20.48 -15.41 25.96
C ARG A 196 -21.52 -15.07 27.02
N GLU A 197 -21.17 -14.17 27.93
CA GLU A 197 -22.07 -13.69 28.98
C GLU A 197 -23.25 -12.91 28.38
N ASP A 198 -23.01 -12.04 27.39
CA ASP A 198 -24.06 -11.28 26.70
C ASP A 198 -24.98 -12.17 25.84
N GLY A 199 -24.46 -13.27 25.27
CA GLY A 199 -25.22 -14.20 24.43
C GLY A 199 -26.09 -15.19 25.20
N GLU A 200 -25.77 -15.46 26.47
CA GLU A 200 -26.59 -16.29 27.37
C GLU A 200 -27.81 -15.51 27.92
N GLU A 201 -27.78 -14.17 27.92
CA GLU A 201 -28.92 -13.35 28.34
C GLU A 201 -30.02 -13.22 27.26
N GLU A 202 -29.70 -13.36 25.98
CA GLU A 202 -30.70 -13.27 24.88
C GLU A 202 -31.54 -14.55 24.67
N GLU A 203 -31.14 -15.71 25.22
CA GLU A 203 -31.89 -16.98 25.09
C GLU A 203 -33.01 -17.17 26.14
N VAL A 204 -33.29 -16.17 26.97
CA VAL A 204 -34.31 -16.22 28.04
C VAL A 204 -35.44 -15.20 27.82
N VAL A 205 -36.15 -15.24 26.69
CA VAL A 205 -37.53 -14.70 26.55
C VAL A 205 -38.38 -15.53 25.59
#